data_AF-K0XLR8-F1
#
_entry.id   AF-K0XLR8-F1
#
_cell.length_a   1.000
_cell.length_b   1.000
_cell.length_c   1.000
_cell.angle_alpha   90.00
_cell.angle_beta   90.00
_cell.angle_gamma   90.00
#
_symmetry.space_group_name_H-M   'P 1'
#
loop_
_entity.id
_entity.type
_entity.pdbx_description
1 polymer ?
#
loop_
_entity_poly.entity_id
_entity_poly.type
_entity_poly.pdbx_seq_one_letter_code
_entity_poly.pdbx_strand_id
1 'polypeptide(L)'
;MDKQAVNDEVVQIRHFSIIDEAHYMLDFDNRPLRNLIAVGRNKGLSIILATQNMSSFKSKGFDFYANAQYPLIMKQQTIDDKVIKDLFGVSGQELQEIRTAIAGLQKGELIIKDQMAFALGMGNKYKKINVTHLI
;
A
#
# COMPACT_ATOMS: atom_id res chain seq x y z
N MET A 1 -18.98 -6.31 15.62
CA MET A 1 -17.61 -6.86 15.75
C MET A 1 -16.95 -6.15 16.90
N ASP A 2 -16.63 -6.87 17.95
CA ASP A 2 -16.08 -6.29 19.18
C ASP A 2 -14.56 -6.14 19.08
N LYS A 3 -13.97 -5.39 20.02
CA LYS A 3 -12.51 -5.25 20.13
C LYS A 3 -11.89 -6.62 20.34
N GLN A 4 -10.71 -6.86 19.74
CA GLN A 4 -10.08 -8.18 19.79
C GLN A 4 -9.90 -8.64 21.24
N ALA A 5 -10.45 -9.80 21.59
CA ALA A 5 -10.24 -10.41 22.90
C ALA A 5 -8.82 -10.99 22.94
N VAL A 6 -8.04 -10.61 23.95
CA VAL A 6 -6.74 -11.21 24.26
C VAL A 6 -6.91 -11.86 25.62
N ASN A 7 -7.02 -13.19 25.65
CA ASN A 7 -6.95 -13.97 26.88
C ASN A 7 -5.74 -14.91 26.74
N ASP A 8 -5.08 -15.24 27.84
CA ASP A 8 -3.88 -16.08 27.91
C ASP A 8 -4.11 -17.49 27.30
N GLU A 9 -5.37 -17.93 27.15
CA GLU A 9 -5.74 -19.24 26.60
C GLU A 9 -6.24 -19.23 25.14
N VAL A 10 -6.71 -18.10 24.60
CA VAL A 10 -7.29 -18.03 23.25
C VAL A 10 -6.92 -16.74 22.52
N VAL A 11 -6.36 -16.88 21.31
CA VAL A 11 -6.03 -15.76 20.42
C VAL A 11 -7.09 -15.66 19.33
N GLN A 12 -7.81 -14.54 19.26
CA GLN A 12 -8.77 -14.32 18.16
C GLN A 12 -8.03 -14.29 16.81
N ILE A 13 -8.52 -15.08 15.84
CA ILE A 13 -7.95 -15.19 14.50
C ILE A 13 -8.05 -13.83 13.79
N ARG A 14 -6.92 -13.34 13.28
CA ARG A 14 -6.87 -12.17 12.41
C ARG A 14 -7.40 -12.56 11.03
N HIS A 15 -8.33 -11.77 10.53
CA HIS A 15 -8.93 -12.03 9.22
C HIS A 15 -8.13 -11.28 8.17
N PHE A 16 -7.76 -11.99 7.09
CA PHE A 16 -7.11 -11.41 5.93
C PHE A 16 -8.09 -11.45 4.77
N SER A 17 -8.32 -10.29 4.17
CA SER A 17 -9.10 -10.18 2.94
C SER A 17 -8.20 -9.63 1.84
N ILE A 18 -8.13 -10.34 0.72
CA ILE A 18 -7.39 -9.91 -0.47
C ILE A 18 -8.42 -9.52 -1.50
N ILE A 19 -8.31 -8.31 -2.03
CA ILE A 19 -9.16 -7.80 -3.10
C ILE A 19 -8.27 -7.59 -4.30
N ASP A 20 -8.44 -8.46 -5.30
CA ASP A 20 -7.80 -8.30 -6.59
C ASP A 20 -8.63 -7.37 -7.50
N GLU A 21 -7.95 -6.72 -8.43
CA GLU A 21 -8.49 -5.65 -9.27
C GLU A 21 -9.32 -4.63 -8.48
N ALA A 22 -8.76 -4.20 -7.35
CA ALA A 22 -9.40 -3.30 -6.41
C ALA A 22 -9.86 -1.99 -7.06
N HIS A 23 -9.27 -1.57 -8.18
CA HIS A 23 -9.71 -0.39 -8.93
C HIS A 23 -11.23 -0.39 -9.21
N TYR A 24 -11.84 -1.53 -9.53
CA TYR A 24 -13.29 -1.62 -9.72
C TYR A 24 -14.09 -1.20 -8.49
N MET A 25 -13.59 -1.48 -7.30
CA MET A 25 -14.23 -1.12 -6.03
C MET A 25 -13.92 0.31 -5.60
N LEU A 26 -12.95 0.98 -6.24
CA LEU A 26 -12.43 2.30 -5.89
C LEU A 26 -12.84 3.40 -6.86
N ASP A 27 -13.26 3.05 -8.07
CA ASP A 27 -13.72 3.98 -9.11
C ASP A 27 -15.06 4.66 -8.75
N PHE A 28 -15.75 4.23 -7.68
CA PHE A 28 -16.96 4.84 -7.14
C PHE A 28 -16.87 5.04 -5.62
N ASP A 29 -17.76 5.85 -5.01
CA ASP A 29 -17.79 6.05 -3.55
C ASP A 29 -18.30 4.81 -2.82
N ASN A 30 -17.39 3.85 -2.62
CA ASN A 30 -17.63 2.61 -1.92
C ASN A 30 -17.57 2.82 -0.39
N ARG A 31 -18.59 3.48 0.14
CA ARG A 31 -18.77 3.71 1.59
C ARG A 31 -18.64 2.43 2.42
N PRO A 32 -19.19 1.27 2.00
CA PRO A 32 -18.99 0.01 2.73
C PRO A 32 -17.51 -0.38 2.87
N LEU A 33 -16.73 -0.37 1.79
CA LEU A 33 -15.30 -0.73 1.82
C LEU A 33 -14.50 0.24 2.69
N ARG A 34 -14.77 1.55 2.58
CA ARG A 34 -14.14 2.57 3.42
C ARG A 34 -14.40 2.34 4.90
N ASN A 35 -15.65 2.07 5.26
CA ASN A 35 -16.04 1.78 6.65
C ASN A 35 -15.40 0.48 7.14
N LEU A 36 -15.32 -0.54 6.28
CA LEU A 36 -14.67 -1.81 6.59
C LEU A 36 -13.18 -1.61 6.90
N ILE A 37 -12.46 -0.80 6.11
CA ILE A 37 -11.05 -0.50 6.36
C ILE A 37 -10.86 0.30 7.64
N ALA A 38 -11.67 1.34 7.83
CA ALA A 38 -11.57 2.23 9.00
C ALA A 38 -11.88 1.50 10.31
N VAL A 39 -12.96 0.71 10.34
CA VAL A 39 -13.41 -0.01 11.53
C VAL A 39 -12.66 -1.33 11.72
N GLY A 40 -12.34 -2.02 10.63
CA GLY A 40 -11.69 -3.33 10.62
C GLY A 40 -10.26 -3.30 11.17
N ARG A 41 -9.51 -2.21 10.93
CA ARG A 41 -8.15 -2.04 11.48
C ARG A 41 -8.09 -2.22 13.00
N ASN A 42 -9.07 -1.66 13.72
CA ASN A 42 -9.15 -1.74 15.18
C ASN A 42 -9.69 -3.10 15.69
N LYS A 43 -10.11 -3.99 14.79
CA LYS A 43 -10.77 -5.26 15.08
C LYS A 43 -10.00 -6.47 14.55
N GLY A 44 -8.75 -6.28 14.15
CA GLY A 44 -7.87 -7.35 13.67
C GLY A 44 -8.17 -7.80 12.24
N LEU A 45 -8.80 -6.96 11.42
CA LEU A 45 -8.95 -7.18 9.98
C LEU A 45 -7.76 -6.54 9.24
N SER A 46 -7.09 -7.35 8.43
CA SER A 46 -6.07 -6.93 7.48
C SER A 46 -6.63 -7.02 6.07
N ILE A 47 -6.51 -5.94 5.29
CA ILE A 47 -6.95 -5.90 3.88
C ILE A 47 -5.73 -5.68 3.00
N ILE A 48 -5.58 -6.53 1.99
CA ILE A 48 -4.60 -6.37 0.90
C ILE A 48 -5.38 -5.97 -0.35
N LEU A 49 -5.05 -4.82 -0.91
CA LEU A 49 -5.62 -4.33 -2.16
C LEU A 49 -4.57 -4.50 -3.26
N ALA A 50 -4.90 -5.24 -4.31
CA ALA A 50 -4.08 -5.38 -5.50
C ALA A 50 -4.75 -4.65 -6.67
N THR A 51 -3.96 -3.90 -7.43
CA THR A 51 -4.41 -3.22 -8.64
C THR A 51 -3.27 -3.03 -9.62
N GLN A 52 -3.61 -2.91 -10.89
CA GLN A 52 -2.72 -2.42 -11.93
C GLN A 52 -2.89 -0.90 -12.14
N ASN A 53 -4.11 -0.39 -11.97
CA ASN A 53 -4.38 1.03 -12.11
C ASN A 53 -4.22 1.76 -10.78
N MET A 54 -3.06 2.39 -10.59
CA MET A 54 -2.76 3.19 -9.41
C MET A 54 -3.58 4.50 -9.37
N SER A 55 -3.92 5.12 -10.49
CA SER A 55 -4.67 6.38 -10.46
C SER A 55 -6.05 6.27 -9.75
N SER A 56 -6.68 5.09 -9.82
CA SER A 56 -7.97 4.77 -9.18
C SER A 56 -7.97 4.81 -7.66
N PHE A 57 -6.81 4.75 -7.01
CA PHE A 57 -6.71 4.74 -5.53
C PHE A 57 -6.82 6.13 -4.89
N LYS A 58 -6.89 7.18 -5.72
CA LYS A 58 -7.15 8.55 -5.27
C LYS A 58 -8.51 9.02 -5.77
N SER A 59 -9.57 8.73 -5.01
CA SER A 59 -10.91 9.27 -5.28
C SER A 59 -11.17 10.52 -4.42
N LYS A 60 -12.11 11.37 -4.85
CA LYS A 60 -12.50 12.58 -4.08
C LYS A 60 -13.00 12.26 -2.66
N GLY A 61 -13.45 11.03 -2.41
CA GLY A 61 -14.02 10.60 -1.13
C GLY A 61 -13.06 9.82 -0.22
N PHE A 62 -11.92 9.34 -0.73
CA PHE A 62 -10.94 8.60 0.07
C PHE A 62 -9.56 8.56 -0.59
N ASP A 63 -8.54 8.93 0.16
CA ASP A 63 -7.14 8.78 -0.23
C ASP A 63 -6.61 7.45 0.36
N PHE A 64 -6.60 6.40 -0.46
CA PHE A 64 -6.10 5.08 -0.04
C PHE A 64 -4.59 5.11 0.16
N TYR A 65 -3.88 6.00 -0.53
CA TYR A 65 -2.44 6.14 -0.43
C TYR A 65 -1.99 6.70 0.91
N ALA A 66 -2.69 7.71 1.42
CA ALA A 66 -2.40 8.30 2.72
C ALA A 66 -2.59 7.30 3.89
N ASN A 67 -3.43 6.27 3.72
CA ASN A 67 -3.77 5.31 4.77
C ASN A 67 -3.10 3.94 4.60
N ALA A 68 -2.44 3.69 3.47
CA ALA A 68 -1.74 2.42 3.21
C ALA A 68 -0.51 2.30 4.10
N GLN A 69 -0.51 1.32 5.00
CA GLN A 69 0.60 1.13 5.95
C GLN A 69 1.85 0.57 5.26
N TYR A 70 1.66 -0.29 4.25
CA TYR A 70 2.73 -0.99 3.54
C TYR A 70 2.46 -1.00 2.03
N PRO A 71 2.78 0.10 1.31
CA PRO A 71 2.72 0.08 -0.16
C PRO A 71 3.81 -0.84 -0.70
N LEU A 72 3.40 -1.84 -1.49
CA LEU A 72 4.29 -2.73 -2.24
C LEU A 72 4.13 -2.41 -3.71
N ILE A 73 5.18 -1.91 -4.37
CA ILE A 73 5.14 -1.54 -5.79
C ILE A 73 6.06 -2.49 -6.55
N MET A 74 5.47 -3.31 -7.41
CA MET A 74 6.18 -4.11 -8.41
C MET A 74 6.45 -3.28 -9.66
N LYS A 75 7.15 -3.86 -10.65
CA LYS A 75 7.43 -3.18 -11.92
C LYS A 75 6.17 -2.56 -12.52
N GLN A 76 6.24 -1.26 -12.82
CA GLN A 76 5.23 -0.52 -13.57
C GLN A 76 5.92 0.14 -14.77
N GLN A 77 5.33 0.00 -15.96
CA GLN A 77 5.84 0.70 -17.16
C GLN A 77 5.60 2.20 -17.05
N THR A 78 4.45 2.57 -16.49
CA THR A 78 4.04 3.95 -16.25
C THR A 78 3.49 4.06 -14.83
N ILE A 79 3.87 5.11 -14.12
CA ILE A 79 3.33 5.46 -12.80
C ILE A 79 3.24 6.97 -12.72
N ASP A 80 2.14 7.47 -12.17
CA ASP A 80 1.91 8.91 -12.00
C ASP A 80 2.80 9.46 -10.88
N ASP A 81 3.44 10.60 -11.13
CA ASP A 81 4.24 11.34 -10.15
C ASP A 81 3.49 11.65 -8.88
N LYS A 82 2.21 11.96 -9.01
CA LYS A 82 1.35 12.25 -7.87
C LYS A 82 1.28 11.05 -6.92
N VAL A 83 1.20 9.84 -7.48
CA VAL A 83 1.20 8.60 -6.68
C VAL A 83 2.52 8.41 -5.95
N ILE A 84 3.65 8.65 -6.62
CA ILE A 84 4.98 8.56 -5.98
C ILE A 84 5.11 9.61 -4.86
N LYS A 85 4.70 10.86 -5.12
CA LYS A 85 4.69 11.94 -4.13
C LYS A 85 3.87 11.57 -2.91
N ASP A 86 2.64 11.10 -3.12
CA ASP A 86 1.71 10.79 -2.03
C ASP A 86 2.20 9.59 -1.21
N LEU A 87 2.75 8.56 -1.87
CA LEU A 87 3.23 7.35 -1.19
C LEU A 87 4.55 7.57 -0.44
N PHE A 88 5.56 8.12 -1.10
CA PHE A 88 6.92 8.21 -0.55
C PHE A 88 7.22 9.59 0.07
N GLY A 89 6.38 10.59 -0.16
CA GLY A 89 6.57 11.97 0.32
C GLY A 89 7.82 12.64 -0.24
N VAL A 90 8.16 12.31 -1.49
CA VAL A 90 9.36 12.80 -2.21
C VAL A 90 9.00 13.82 -3.28
N SER A 91 9.96 14.63 -3.70
CA SER A 91 9.79 15.56 -4.81
C SER A 91 11.10 15.78 -5.58
N GLY A 92 11.04 16.52 -6.70
CA GLY A 92 12.23 16.87 -7.47
C GLY A 92 13.02 15.65 -7.94
N GLN A 93 14.31 15.61 -7.60
CA GLN A 93 15.22 14.55 -8.04
C GLN A 93 14.89 13.18 -7.41
N GLU A 94 14.57 13.13 -6.11
CA GLU A 94 14.24 11.87 -5.43
C GLU A 94 13.01 11.18 -6.06
N LEU A 95 12.05 11.99 -6.53
CA LEU A 95 10.89 11.47 -7.25
C LEU A 95 11.31 10.78 -8.55
N GLN A 96 12.19 11.42 -9.33
CA GLN A 96 12.66 10.86 -10.58
C GLN A 96 13.48 9.59 -10.36
N GLU A 97 14.28 9.54 -9.30
CA GLU A 97 15.04 8.36 -8.88
C GLU A 97 14.10 7.18 -8.55
N ILE A 98 13.07 7.42 -7.75
CA ILE A 98 12.08 6.38 -7.43
C ILE A 98 11.32 5.94 -8.68
N ARG A 99 10.92 6.87 -9.55
CA ARG A 99 10.23 6.53 -10.81
C ARG A 99 11.10 5.62 -11.69
N THR A 100 12.36 5.98 -11.87
CA THR A 100 13.33 5.17 -12.61
C THR A 100 13.55 3.81 -11.95
N ALA A 101 13.64 3.76 -10.61
CA ALA A 101 13.79 2.52 -9.87
C ALA A 101 12.60 1.57 -10.09
N ILE A 102 11.36 2.08 -10.05
CA ILE A 102 10.13 1.30 -10.31
C ILE A 102 10.13 0.73 -11.74
N ALA A 103 10.45 1.55 -12.74
CA ALA A 103 10.49 1.12 -14.14
C ALA A 103 11.57 0.06 -14.39
N GLY A 104 12.69 0.15 -13.65
CA GLY A 104 13.83 -0.76 -13.73
C GLY A 104 13.66 -2.10 -13.00
N LEU A 105 12.59 -2.27 -12.21
CA LEU A 105 12.33 -3.53 -11.49
C LEU A 105 12.21 -4.72 -12.45
N GLN A 106 12.73 -5.85 -12.02
CA GLN A 106 12.60 -7.15 -12.70
C GLN A 106 11.49 -7.99 -12.06
N LYS A 107 11.13 -9.10 -12.70
CA LYS A 107 10.18 -10.06 -12.14
C LYS A 107 10.68 -10.54 -10.78
N GLY A 108 9.81 -10.49 -9.77
CA GLY A 108 10.15 -10.82 -8.38
C GLY A 108 10.79 -9.69 -7.58
N GLU A 109 11.06 -8.53 -8.21
CA GLU A 109 11.52 -7.35 -7.50
C GLU A 109 10.36 -6.39 -7.20
N LEU A 110 10.39 -5.80 -6.02
CA LEU A 110 9.43 -4.80 -5.58
C LEU A 110 10.12 -3.73 -4.74
N ILE A 111 9.55 -2.54 -4.68
CA ILE A 111 9.95 -1.51 -3.73
C ILE A 111 8.90 -1.34 -2.63
N ILE A 112 9.39 -1.05 -1.43
CA ILE A 112 8.57 -0.70 -0.27
C ILE A 112 9.02 0.64 0.29
N LYS A 113 8.10 1.39 0.89
CA LYS A 113 8.46 2.60 1.63
C LYS A 113 9.32 2.26 2.84
N ASP A 114 10.44 2.95 3.00
CA ASP A 114 11.23 2.92 4.22
C ASP A 114 10.64 3.93 5.21
N GLN A 115 9.81 3.43 6.13
CA GLN A 115 9.16 4.26 7.15
C GLN A 115 10.17 4.96 8.06
N MET A 116 11.32 4.35 8.34
CA MET A 116 12.34 4.93 9.21
C MET A 116 13.08 6.06 8.51
N ALA A 117 13.54 5.84 7.28
CA ALA A 117 14.18 6.88 6.47
C ALA A 117 13.22 8.04 6.16
N PHE A 118 11.94 7.73 5.97
CA PHE A 118 10.89 8.73 5.84
C PHE A 118 10.76 9.59 7.11
N ALA A 119 10.57 8.97 8.27
CA ALA A 119 10.40 9.67 9.54
C ALA A 119 11.61 10.51 9.95
N LEU A 120 12.82 10.03 9.65
CA LEU A 120 14.07 10.72 9.99
C LEU A 120 14.47 11.80 8.98
N GLY A 121 13.76 11.95 7.86
CA GLY A 121 14.14 12.89 6.81
C GLY A 121 15.45 12.54 6.09
N MET A 122 16.10 11.42 6.42
CA MET A 122 17.44 11.05 5.93
C MET A 122 17.45 9.64 5.35
N GLY A 123 18.39 9.39 4.42
CA GLY A 123 18.53 8.10 3.74
C GLY A 123 17.50 7.87 2.64
N ASN A 124 17.62 6.73 1.96
CA ASN A 124 16.73 6.39 0.84
C ASN A 124 15.30 6.11 1.34
N LYS A 125 14.30 6.77 0.75
CA LYS A 125 12.88 6.67 1.16
C LYS A 125 12.22 5.34 0.77
N TYR A 126 12.92 4.47 0.04
CA TYR A 126 12.45 3.14 -0.30
C TYR A 126 13.52 2.06 -0.06
N LYS A 127 13.05 0.83 0.12
CA LYS A 127 13.88 -0.39 0.06
C LYS A 127 13.46 -1.22 -1.14
N LYS A 128 14.43 -1.80 -1.82
CA LYS A 128 14.21 -2.81 -2.86
C LYS A 128 14.23 -4.20 -2.22
N ILE A 129 13.23 -5.01 -2.53
CA ILE A 129 13.11 -6.40 -2.10
C ILE A 129 13.17 -7.29 -3.34
N ASN A 130 13.90 -8.39 -3.24
CA ASN A 130 13.97 -9.42 -4.27
C ASN A 130 13.37 -10.73 -3.70
N VAL A 131 12.32 -11.20 -4.35
CA VAL A 131 11.63 -12.45 -4.00
C VAL A 131 12.26 -13.58 -4.82
N THR A 132 13.01 -14.45 -4.16
CA THR A 132 13.79 -15.52 -4.80
C THR A 132 12.97 -16.78 -5.11
N HIS A 133 11.79 -16.92 -4.49
CA HIS A 133 10.88 -18.04 -4.71
C HIS A 133 9.57 -17.50 -5.27
N LEU A 134 9.44 -17.57 -6.59
CA LEU A 134 8.20 -17.30 -7.31
C LEU A 134 7.57 -18.65 -7.61
N ILE A 135 6.37 -18.87 -7.06
CA ILE A 135 5.57 -20.09 -7.27
C ILE A 135 4.82 -19.97 -8.60
#